data_AF-A0A7Y5MPG0-F1
#
_entry.id   AF-A0A7Y5MPG0-F1
#
_cell.length_a   1.000
_cell.length_b   1.000
_cell.length_c   1.000
_cell.angle_alpha   90.00
_cell.angle_beta   90.00
_cell.angle_gamma   90.00
#
_symmetry.space_group_name_H-M   'P 1'
#
loop_
_entity.id
_entity.type
_entity.pdbx_description
1 polymer ?
#
loop_
_entity_poly.entity_id
_entity_poly.type
_entity_poly.pdbx_seq_one_letter_code
_entity_poly.pdbx_strand_id
1 'polypeptide(L)' 'MQKTQKTHYTKPAEVNSQWLVVDASGKVLGRLASEVAKILRGKHKPSFSTSVDTGDHVIVINASKVELTGGKGSS' A
#
# COMPACT_ATOMS: atom_id res chain seq x y z
N MET A 1 13.80 -13.73 -36.82
CA MET A 1 12.47 -13.57 -36.20
C MET A 1 12.63 -12.61 -35.02
N GLN A 2 12.14 -11.37 -35.14
CA GLN A 2 12.17 -10.41 -34.03
C GLN A 2 11.22 -10.88 -32.92
N LYS A 3 11.75 -11.10 -31.71
CA LYS A 3 10.92 -11.30 -30.52
C LYS A 3 10.15 -10.00 -30.26
N THR A 4 8.86 -9.98 -30.57
CA THR A 4 7.97 -8.87 -30.23
C THR A 4 7.98 -8.71 -28.71
N GLN A 5 8.47 -7.58 -28.20
CA GLN A 5 8.44 -7.29 -26.77
C GLN A 5 6.98 -7.04 -26.38
N LYS A 6 6.38 -8.02 -25.70
CA LYS A 6 5.05 -7.88 -25.11
C LYS A 6 5.22 -7.26 -23.73
N THR A 7 4.53 -6.15 -23.47
CA THR A 7 4.45 -5.57 -22.13
C THR A 7 3.95 -6.63 -21.16
N HIS A 8 4.72 -6.91 -20.11
CA HIS A 8 4.39 -7.94 -19.13
C HIS A 8 3.07 -7.56 -18.42
N TYR A 9 2.01 -8.32 -18.67
CA TYR A 9 0.72 -8.15 -18.01
C TYR A 9 0.67 -9.10 -16.81
N THR A 10 0.61 -8.54 -15.60
CA THR A 10 0.48 -9.32 -14.36
C THR A 10 -0.87 -10.03 -14.36
N LYS A 11 -0.85 -11.36 -14.36
CA LYS A 11 -2.07 -12.16 -14.24
C LYS A 11 -2.52 -12.18 -12.77
N PRO A 12 -3.83 -12.15 -12.49
CA PRO A 12 -4.35 -12.21 -11.11
C PRO A 12 -3.85 -13.42 -10.31
N ALA A 13 -3.62 -14.56 -10.99
CA ALA A 13 -3.14 -15.79 -10.36
C ALA A 13 -1.67 -15.76 -9.91
N GLU A 14 -0.88 -14.81 -10.41
CA GLU A 14 0.54 -14.64 -10.06
C GLU A 14 0.74 -13.51 -9.03
N VAL A 15 -0.35 -12.90 -8.55
CA VAL A 15 -0.29 -11.86 -7.52
C VAL A 15 0.04 -12.51 -6.18
N ASN A 16 1.28 -12.30 -5.74
CA ASN A 16 1.73 -12.73 -4.43
C ASN A 16 1.54 -11.55 -3.45
N SER A 17 0.41 -11.56 -2.74
CA SER A 17 0.09 -10.57 -1.70
C SER A 17 0.70 -11.00 -0.37
N GLN A 18 1.52 -10.14 0.20
CA GLN A 18 2.10 -10.31 1.52
C GLN A 18 1.26 -9.57 2.57
N TRP A 19 1.39 -10.01 3.81
CA TRP A 19 0.79 -9.35 4.97
C TRP A 19 1.86 -8.50 5.66
N LEU A 20 1.64 -7.19 5.71
CA LEU A 20 2.48 -6.24 6.43
C LEU A 20 1.78 -5.77 7.70
N VAL A 21 2.53 -5.69 8.79
CA VAL A 21 2.06 -5.11 10.05
C VAL A 21 2.72 -3.75 10.24
N VAL A 22 1.92 -2.72 10.53
CA VAL A 22 2.38 -1.34 10.67
C VAL A 22 1.98 -0.79 12.03
N ASP A 23 2.96 -0.31 12.79
CA ASP A 23 2.74 0.37 14.07
C ASP A 23 2.46 1.87 13.84
N ALA A 24 1.26 2.32 14.25
CA ALA A 24 0.83 3.70 14.14
C ALA A 24 1.28 4.59 15.31
N SER A 25 1.91 4.04 16.35
CA SER A 25 2.34 4.81 17.52
C SER A 25 3.36 5.90 17.15
N GLY A 26 3.06 7.16 17.48
CA GLY A 26 3.94 8.30 17.20
C GLY A 26 4.07 8.63 15.70
N LYS A 27 3.16 8.12 14.86
CA LYS A 27 3.11 8.44 13.43
C LYS A 27 2.03 9.48 13.16
N VAL A 28 2.32 10.43 12.29
CA VAL A 28 1.31 11.40 11.83
C VAL A 28 0.30 10.71 10.90
N LEU A 29 -0.99 10.78 11.23
CA LEU A 29 -2.07 10.08 10.54
C LEU A 29 -2.02 10.25 9.01
N GLY A 30 -1.93 11.50 8.53
CA GLY A 30 -1.99 11.78 7.09
C GLY A 30 -0.81 11.18 6.30
N ARG A 31 0.38 11.17 6.91
CA ARG A 31 1.58 10.57 6.29
C ARG A 31 1.48 9.06 6.27
N LEU A 32 1.08 8.48 7.41
CA LEU A 32 0.88 7.04 7.55
C LEU A 32 -0.14 6.51 6.53
N ALA A 33 -1.31 7.15 6.45
CA ALA A 33 -2.38 6.75 5.53
C ALA A 33 -1.95 6.81 4.05
N SER A 34 -1.18 7.83 3.68
CA SER A 34 -0.67 7.98 2.31
C SER A 34 0.26 6.85 1.90
N GLU A 35 1.16 6.43 2.80
CA GLU A 35 2.07 5.30 2.55
C GLU A 35 1.32 3.96 2.52
N VAL A 36 0.43 3.72 3.47
CA VAL A 36 -0.41 2.50 3.50
C VAL A 36 -1.23 2.39 2.21
N ALA A 37 -1.79 3.49 1.71
CA ALA A 37 -2.55 3.50 0.45
C ALA A 37 -1.68 3.23 -0.80
N LYS A 38 -0.36 3.42 -0.75
CA LYS A 38 0.56 2.99 -1.83
C LYS A 38 0.82 1.49 -1.79
N ILE A 39 0.93 0.94 -0.58
CA ILE A 39 1.16 -0.49 -0.34
C ILE A 39 -0.08 -1.30 -0.73
N LEU A 40 -1.26 -0.88 -0.27
CA LEU A 40 -2.55 -1.48 -0.63
C LEU A 40 -2.81 -1.43 -2.14
N ARG A 41 -2.33 -0.42 -2.84
CA ARG A 41 -2.45 -0.34 -4.31
C ARG A 41 -1.40 -1.18 -5.05
N GLY A 42 -0.39 -1.71 -4.37
CA GLY A 42 0.69 -2.45 -5.01
C GLY A 42 1.67 -1.57 -5.82
N LYS A 43 1.55 -0.23 -5.74
CA LYS A 43 2.42 0.72 -6.47
C LYS A 43 3.90 0.66 -6.10
N HIS A 44 4.20 0.00 -4.98
CA HIS A 44 5.56 -0.24 -4.53
C HIS A 44 6.21 -1.45 -5.25
N LYS A 45 5.43 -2.28 -5.94
CA LYS A 45 5.94 -3.42 -6.72
C LYS A 45 6.15 -3.02 -8.19
N PRO A 46 7.24 -3.46 -8.84
CA PRO A 46 7.46 -3.23 -10.27
C PRO A 46 6.44 -3.94 -11.16
N SER A 47 5.72 -4.92 -10.61
CA SER A 47 4.63 -5.67 -11.27
C SER A 47 3.26 -4.98 -11.19
N PHE A 48 3.22 -3.71 -10.77
CA PHE A 48 1.97 -2.95 -10.65
C PHE A 48 1.25 -2.87 -12.00
N SER A 49 0.01 -3.35 -12.02
CA SER A 49 -0.91 -3.22 -13.14
C SER A 49 -2.11 -2.43 -12.65
N THR A 50 -2.55 -1.41 -13.39
CA THR A 50 -3.73 -0.61 -13.00
C THR A 50 -5.03 -1.39 -13.05
N SER A 51 -5.08 -2.47 -13.85
CA SER A 51 -6.29 -3.26 -14.10
C SER A 51 -6.45 -4.43 -13.11
N VAL A 52 -5.42 -4.75 -12.34
CA VAL A 52 -5.38 -5.92 -11.45
C VAL A 52 -4.95 -5.46 -10.07
N ASP A 53 -5.66 -5.89 -9.03
CA ASP A 53 -5.23 -5.62 -7.66
C ASP A 53 -3.97 -6.44 -7.36
N THR A 54 -2.82 -5.76 -7.33
CA THR A 54 -1.52 -6.35 -6.98
C THR A 54 -1.05 -5.91 -5.60
N GLY A 55 -1.97 -5.41 -4.78
CA GLY A 55 -1.73 -4.88 -3.45
C GLY A 55 -1.24 -5.90 -2.43
N ASP A 56 -0.64 -5.39 -1.37
CA ASP A 56 -0.37 -6.14 -0.14
C ASP A 56 -1.38 -5.79 0.93
N HIS A 57 -1.66 -6.75 1.82
CA HIS A 57 -2.54 -6.54 2.96
C HIS A 57 -1.79 -5.83 4.07
N VAL A 58 -2.42 -4.85 4.70
CA VAL A 58 -1.82 -4.07 5.78
C VAL A 58 -2.67 -4.16 7.03
N ILE A 59 -2.06 -4.59 8.14
CA ILE A 59 -2.64 -4.60 9.47
C ILE A 59 -2.01 -3.44 10.25
N VAL A 60 -2.84 -2.49 10.69
CA VAL A 60 -2.37 -1.35 11.49
C VAL A 60 -2.63 -1.62 12.96
N ILE A 61 -1.58 -1.57 13.79
CA ILE A 61 -1.65 -1.72 15.25
C ILE A 61 -1.41 -0.38 15.94
N ASN A 62 -1.88 -0.25 17.19
CA ASN A 62 -1.78 0.98 17.99
C ASN A 62 -2.38 2.23 17.31
N ALA A 63 -3.44 2.05 16.50
CA ALA A 63 -4.07 3.16 15.78
C ALA A 63 -4.57 4.29 16.68
N SER A 64 -4.86 4.00 17.97
CA SER A 64 -5.25 5.02 18.96
C SER A 64 -4.11 5.98 19.36
N LYS A 65 -2.85 5.60 19.14
CA LYS A 65 -1.65 6.39 19.46
C LYS A 65 -1.12 7.18 18.27
N VAL A 66 -1.93 7.30 17.21
CA VAL A 66 -1.59 8.07 16.02
C VAL A 66 -1.63 9.56 16.33
N GLU A 67 -0.65 10.30 15.82
CA GLU A 67 -0.57 11.74 16.03
C GLU A 67 -1.41 12.49 15.00
N LEU A 68 -2.26 13.39 15.50
CA LEU A 68 -3.04 14.32 14.70
C LEU A 68 -2.40 15.70 14.77
N THR A 69 -1.88 16.17 13.65
CA THR A 69 -1.33 17.53 13.55
C THR A 69 -2.45 18.54 13.27
N GLY A 70 -2.44 19.69 13.95
CA GLY A 70 -3.30 20.85 13.63
C GLY A 70 -4.59 20.99 14.44
N GLY A 71 -4.63 20.62 15.72
CA GLY A 71 -5.78 20.83 16.62
C GLY A 71 -7.02 19.96 16.34
N LYS A 72 -6.94 19.05 15.36
CA LYS A 72 -8.06 18.22 14.88
C LYS A 72 -8.49 17.10 15.85
N GLY A 73 -7.78 16.89 16.95
CA GLY A 73 -8.11 15.89 17.96
C GLY A 73 -8.88 16.44 19.16
N SER A 74 -9.09 17.75 19.23
CA SER A 74 -9.64 18.44 20.41
C SER A 74 -10.80 19.36 20.01
N SER A 75 -11.89 18.78 19.48
CA SER A 75 -13.17 19.46 19.31
C SER A 75 -14.28 18.63 19.93
#